data_AF-A0A9X1VG84-F1
#
_entry.id   AF-A0A9X1VG84-F1
#
_cell.length_a   1.000
_cell.length_b   1.000
_cell.length_c   1.000
_cell.angle_alpha   90.00
_cell.angle_beta   90.00
_cell.angle_gamma   90.00
#
_symmetry.space_group_name_H-M   'P 1'
#
loop_
_entity.id
_entity.type
_entity.pdbx_description
1 polymer ?
#
loop_
_entity_poly.entity_id
_entity_poly.type
_entity_poly.pdbx_seq_one_letter_code
_entity_poly.pdbx_strand_id
1 'polypeptide(L)'
;MVATLGGLGVRIVAGSDAGSGTPNLFHGGSLHDELERLQTIGLTPAEALRAGTVNPAMATGHGFDMGRIHAGYLADAVLLNGNPLDDIHNLRRIEAVVLRGRLFDQPALAGLVTEAEQAAIQQNIAAQAATAIR
;
A
#
# COMPACT_ATOMS: atom_id res chain seq x y z
N MET A 1 2.42 19.51 10.62
CA MET A 1 3.84 19.19 10.35
C MET A 1 4.02 18.57 8.97
N VAL A 2 3.41 17.41 8.65
CA VAL A 2 3.58 16.74 7.34
C VAL A 2 3.18 17.62 6.15
N ALA A 3 1.97 18.20 6.14
CA ALA A 3 1.56 19.12 5.07
C ALA A 3 2.45 20.37 4.97
N THR A 4 2.89 20.92 6.11
CA THR A 4 3.84 22.03 6.13
C THR A 4 5.15 21.67 5.46
N LEU A 5 5.73 20.50 5.77
CA LEU A 5 6.96 20.01 5.15
C LEU A 5 6.76 19.73 3.65
N GLY A 6 5.63 19.12 3.28
CA GLY A 6 5.26 18.91 1.87
C GLY A 6 5.18 20.22 1.09
N GLY A 7 4.54 21.25 1.66
CA GLY A 7 4.48 22.59 1.07
C GLY A 7 5.82 23.30 0.97
N LEU A 8 6.83 22.87 1.73
CA LEU A 8 8.22 23.34 1.62
C LEU A 8 9.06 22.50 0.64
N GLY A 9 8.45 21.56 -0.08
CA GLY A 9 9.13 20.70 -1.06
C GLY A 9 9.86 19.50 -0.45
N VAL A 10 9.65 19.20 0.84
CA VAL A 10 10.20 17.98 1.46
C VAL A 10 9.49 16.76 0.90
N ARG A 11 10.27 15.74 0.55
CA ARG A 11 9.74 14.48 0.03
C ARG A 11 9.06 13.69 1.15
N ILE A 12 7.75 13.54 1.05
CA ILE A 12 6.95 12.72 1.97
C ILE A 12 6.91 11.28 1.46
N VAL A 13 7.09 10.30 2.34
CA VAL A 13 6.97 8.87 2.05
C VAL A 13 5.90 8.28 2.95
N ALA A 14 4.99 7.48 2.40
CA ALA A 14 3.96 6.79 3.16
C ALA A 14 4.51 5.49 3.77
N GLY A 15 4.11 5.20 5.01
CA GLY A 15 4.46 3.97 5.72
C GLY A 15 3.50 3.75 6.87
N SER A 16 3.08 2.49 7.08
CA SER A 16 2.00 2.17 8.03
C SER A 16 2.46 1.43 9.29
N ASP A 17 3.74 1.04 9.41
CA ASP A 17 4.25 0.16 10.48
C ASP A 17 3.46 -1.16 10.67
N ALA A 18 2.67 -1.57 9.67
CA ALA A 18 1.88 -2.81 9.72
C ALA A 18 2.79 -4.04 9.90
N GLY A 19 2.33 -5.00 10.70
CA GLY A 19 3.04 -6.26 10.96
C GLY A 19 4.08 -6.24 12.09
N SER A 20 4.51 -5.06 12.56
CA SER A 20 5.54 -4.91 13.62
C SER A 20 5.02 -5.16 15.05
N GLY A 21 4.01 -6.00 15.21
CA GLY A 21 3.32 -6.22 16.50
C GLY A 21 2.41 -5.07 16.92
N THR A 22 2.19 -4.08 16.04
CA THR A 22 1.30 -2.95 16.33
C THR A 22 -0.16 -3.38 16.20
N PRO A 23 -0.97 -3.27 17.28
CA PRO A 23 -2.37 -3.66 17.23
C PRO A 23 -3.14 -2.86 16.17
N ASN A 24 -4.02 -3.53 15.44
CA ASN A 24 -4.93 -2.93 14.45
C ASN A 24 -4.27 -2.28 13.21
N LEU A 25 -2.99 -2.57 12.93
CA LEU A 25 -2.33 -2.19 11.67
C LEU A 25 -2.08 -3.43 10.82
N PHE A 26 -2.90 -3.60 9.79
CA PHE A 26 -2.93 -4.77 8.91
C PHE A 26 -2.20 -4.48 7.60
N HIS A 27 -1.42 -5.46 7.13
CA HIS A 27 -0.78 -5.39 5.82
C HIS A 27 -1.83 -5.18 4.71
N GLY A 28 -1.48 -4.37 3.71
CA GLY A 28 -2.42 -3.93 2.68
C GLY A 28 -3.29 -2.77 3.16
N GLY A 29 -4.31 -3.08 3.97
CA GLY A 29 -5.34 -2.11 4.40
C GLY A 29 -4.79 -0.82 5.02
N SER A 30 -3.83 -0.94 5.93
CA SER A 30 -3.30 0.23 6.65
C SER A 30 -2.48 1.18 5.78
N LEU A 31 -1.99 0.74 4.62
CA LEU A 31 -1.36 1.66 3.66
C LEU A 31 -2.41 2.52 2.95
N HIS A 32 -3.60 1.97 2.66
CA HIS A 32 -4.70 2.78 2.13
C HIS A 32 -5.15 3.83 3.16
N ASP A 33 -5.28 3.42 4.43
CA ASP A 33 -5.62 4.34 5.53
C ASP A 33 -4.61 5.48 5.63
N GLU A 34 -3.31 5.18 5.51
CA GLU A 34 -2.24 6.20 5.59
C GLU A 34 -2.33 7.19 4.42
N LEU A 35 -2.55 6.71 3.19
CA LEU A 35 -2.68 7.59 2.02
C LEU A 35 -3.94 8.49 2.12
N GLU A 36 -5.05 7.96 2.62
CA GLU A 36 -6.26 8.72 2.93
C GLU A 36 -6.02 9.77 4.03
N ARG A 37 -5.21 9.42 5.03
CA ARG A 37 -4.84 10.32 6.11
C ARG A 37 -3.94 11.45 5.63
N LEU A 38 -3.02 11.18 4.70
CA LEU A 38 -2.20 12.22 4.05
C LEU A 38 -3.07 13.29 3.38
N GLN A 39 -4.16 12.89 2.70
CA GLN A 39 -5.12 13.87 2.16
C GLN A 39 -5.81 14.65 3.27
N THR A 40 -6.28 13.95 4.32
CA THR A 40 -6.97 14.58 5.46
C THR A 40 -6.12 15.64 6.15
N ILE A 41 -4.79 15.47 6.17
CA ILE A 41 -3.87 16.43 6.78
C ILE A 41 -3.37 17.52 5.83
N GLY A 42 -3.85 17.56 4.57
CA GLY A 42 -3.67 18.68 3.64
C GLY A 42 -2.83 18.42 2.40
N LEU A 43 -2.44 17.17 2.11
CA LEU A 43 -1.84 16.84 0.82
C LEU A 43 -2.93 16.71 -0.26
N THR A 44 -2.59 17.08 -1.49
CA THR A 44 -3.42 16.75 -2.65
C THR A 44 -3.41 15.24 -2.93
N PRO A 45 -4.43 14.68 -3.62
CA PRO A 45 -4.41 13.28 -4.00
C PRO A 45 -3.17 12.89 -4.83
N ALA A 46 -2.69 13.80 -5.68
CA ALA A 46 -1.46 13.59 -6.45
C ALA A 46 -0.20 13.50 -5.56
N GLU A 47 -0.11 14.30 -4.50
CA GLU A 47 1.00 14.23 -3.54
C GLU A 47 0.95 12.96 -2.70
N ALA A 48 -0.25 12.54 -2.27
CA ALA A 48 -0.44 11.27 -1.58
C ALA A 48 -0.03 10.08 -2.47
N LEU A 49 -0.46 10.05 -3.74
CA LEU A 49 -0.02 9.04 -4.70
C LEU A 49 1.50 9.00 -4.87
N ARG A 50 2.16 10.17 -4.96
CA ARG A 50 3.62 10.24 -5.03
C ARG A 50 4.27 9.67 -3.77
N ALA A 51 3.71 9.94 -2.59
CA ALA A 51 4.19 9.41 -1.31
C ALA A 51 4.11 7.88 -1.22
N GLY A 52 3.18 7.24 -1.93
CA GLY A 52 3.07 5.79 -2.03
C GLY A 52 3.81 5.14 -3.22
N THR A 53 4.38 5.92 -4.15
CA THR A 53 4.95 5.38 -5.41
C THR A 53 6.37 5.88 -5.68
N VAL A 54 6.51 7.04 -6.34
CA VAL A 54 7.81 7.56 -6.77
C VAL A 54 8.69 8.00 -5.59
N ASN A 55 8.11 8.51 -4.51
CA ASN A 55 8.89 9.01 -3.37
C ASN A 55 9.63 7.89 -2.62
N PRO A 56 8.99 6.76 -2.24
CA PRO A 56 9.71 5.65 -1.63
C PRO A 56 10.74 5.05 -2.58
N ALA A 57 10.43 4.90 -3.87
CA ALA A 57 11.41 4.44 -4.86
C ALA A 57 12.65 5.34 -4.91
N MET A 58 12.48 6.66 -4.91
CA MET A 58 13.61 7.60 -4.85
C MET A 58 14.36 7.54 -3.52
N ALA A 59 13.65 7.34 -2.39
CA ALA A 59 14.26 7.29 -1.07
C ALA A 59 15.09 6.02 -0.83
N THR A 60 14.72 4.91 -1.47
CA THR A 60 15.42 3.62 -1.39
C THR A 60 16.44 3.40 -2.49
N GLY A 61 16.67 4.40 -3.35
CA GLY A 61 17.64 4.33 -4.45
C GLY A 61 17.14 3.62 -5.71
N HIS A 62 15.86 3.28 -5.80
CA HIS A 62 15.21 2.56 -6.92
C HIS A 62 14.39 3.49 -7.84
N GLY A 63 14.70 4.79 -7.86
CA GLY A 63 14.00 5.75 -8.71
C GLY A 63 14.22 5.55 -10.22
N PHE A 64 15.23 4.74 -10.58
CA PHE A 64 15.61 4.46 -11.97
C PHE A 64 14.95 3.19 -12.55
N ASP A 65 14.31 2.36 -11.72
CA ASP A 65 13.72 1.09 -12.14
C ASP A 65 12.30 0.84 -11.61
N MET A 66 11.78 1.61 -10.64
CA MET A 66 10.40 1.47 -10.16
C MET A 66 9.72 2.78 -9.71
N GLY A 67 8.45 2.68 -9.30
CA GLY A 67 7.67 3.79 -8.75
C GLY A 67 7.03 4.72 -9.78
N ARG A 68 7.18 4.43 -11.08
CA ARG A 68 6.59 5.18 -12.21
C ARG A 68 6.21 4.23 -13.34
N ILE A 69 5.16 4.57 -14.09
CA ILE A 69 4.84 3.91 -15.36
C ILE A 69 5.76 4.48 -16.44
N HIS A 70 6.79 3.72 -16.80
CA HIS A 70 7.79 4.10 -17.80
C HIS A 70 8.38 2.86 -18.47
N ALA A 71 8.73 2.95 -19.76
CA ALA A 71 9.40 1.86 -20.45
C ALA A 71 10.77 1.54 -19.80
N GLY A 72 11.07 0.26 -19.64
CA GLY A 72 12.31 -0.21 -18.98
C GLY A 72 12.25 -0.27 -17.45
N TYR A 73 11.14 0.16 -16.83
CA TYR A 73 10.91 0.00 -15.39
C TYR A 73 10.24 -1.36 -15.12
N LEU A 74 10.23 -1.78 -13.84
CA LEU A 74 9.46 -2.93 -13.39
C LEU A 74 7.99 -2.77 -13.80
N ALA A 75 7.43 -3.84 -14.34
CA ALA A 75 6.02 -3.91 -14.75
C ALA A 75 5.12 -4.15 -13.53
N ASP A 76 5.13 -3.17 -12.61
CA ASP A 76 4.31 -3.14 -11.40
C ASP A 76 3.28 -2.01 -11.53
N ALA A 77 2.00 -2.37 -11.52
CA ALA A 77 0.90 -1.42 -11.70
C ALA A 77 -0.37 -1.89 -10.97
N VAL A 78 -1.24 -0.93 -10.63
CA VAL A 78 -2.57 -1.20 -10.09
C VAL A 78 -3.59 -0.54 -11.01
N LEU A 79 -4.59 -1.30 -11.43
CA LEU A 79 -5.74 -0.82 -12.19
C LEU A 79 -6.89 -0.54 -11.23
N LEU A 80 -7.48 0.65 -11.32
CA LEU A 80 -8.53 1.11 -10.43
C LEU A 80 -9.83 1.35 -11.20
N ASN A 81 -10.94 0.97 -10.60
CA ASN A 81 -12.30 1.29 -11.05
C ASN A 81 -12.76 2.62 -10.42
N GLY A 82 -11.98 3.67 -10.66
CA GLY A 82 -12.17 5.01 -10.12
C GLY A 82 -10.91 5.84 -10.26
N ASN A 83 -11.04 7.16 -10.38
CA ASN A 83 -9.90 8.06 -10.53
C ASN A 83 -9.38 8.51 -9.16
N PRO A 84 -8.17 8.11 -8.73
CA PRO A 84 -7.61 8.51 -7.43
C PRO A 84 -7.24 9.99 -7.35
N LEU A 85 -7.20 10.71 -8.48
CA LEU A 85 -6.95 12.16 -8.48
C LEU A 85 -8.20 12.98 -8.12
N ASP A 86 -9.39 12.42 -8.37
CA ASP A 86 -10.66 13.05 -7.98
C ASP A 86 -10.96 12.76 -6.50
N ASP A 87 -10.68 11.54 -6.05
CA ASP A 87 -10.86 11.10 -4.67
C ASP A 87 -9.87 9.97 -4.33
N ILE A 88 -9.03 10.15 -3.31
CA ILE A 88 -7.99 9.17 -2.94
C ILE A 88 -8.60 7.83 -2.49
N HIS A 89 -9.85 7.82 -2.01
CA HIS A 89 -10.54 6.59 -1.61
C HIS A 89 -10.74 5.63 -2.79
N ASN A 90 -10.66 6.12 -4.03
CA ASN A 90 -10.69 5.26 -5.22
C ASN A 90 -9.49 4.28 -5.28
N LEU A 91 -8.44 4.47 -4.48
CA LEU A 91 -7.36 3.48 -4.31
C LEU A 91 -7.84 2.13 -3.80
N ARG A 92 -9.00 2.06 -3.13
CA ARG A 92 -9.59 0.79 -2.66
C ARG A 92 -10.35 0.04 -3.74
N ARG A 93 -10.67 0.69 -4.86
CA ARG A 93 -11.48 0.13 -5.95
C ARG A 93 -10.58 -0.59 -6.96
N ILE A 94 -9.80 -1.55 -6.49
CA ILE A 94 -8.81 -2.25 -7.32
C ILE A 94 -9.53 -3.25 -8.23
N GLU A 95 -9.32 -3.09 -9.53
CA GLU A 95 -9.83 -4.02 -10.55
C GLU A 95 -8.82 -5.12 -10.86
N ALA A 96 -7.54 -4.76 -10.93
CA ALA A 96 -6.47 -5.71 -11.16
C ALA A 96 -5.12 -5.18 -10.65
N VAL A 97 -4.20 -6.09 -10.39
CA VAL A 97 -2.80 -5.78 -10.07
C VAL A 97 -1.91 -6.43 -11.12
N VAL A 98 -0.96 -5.70 -11.65
CA VAL A 98 0.15 -6.24 -12.42
C VAL A 98 1.37 -6.25 -11.51
N LEU A 99 1.95 -7.42 -11.28
CA LEU A 99 3.16 -7.58 -10.47
C LEU A 99 4.21 -8.31 -11.30
N ARG A 100 5.33 -7.64 -11.58
CA ARG A 100 6.43 -8.13 -12.42
C ARG A 100 5.94 -8.65 -13.77
N GLY A 101 4.98 -7.94 -14.36
CA GLY A 101 4.37 -8.28 -15.65
C GLY A 101 3.30 -9.38 -15.61
N ARG A 102 3.00 -9.95 -14.44
CA ARG A 102 1.89 -10.91 -14.28
C ARG A 102 0.62 -10.19 -13.83
N LEU A 103 -0.47 -10.41 -14.56
CA LEU A 103 -1.79 -9.89 -14.20
C LEU A 103 -2.45 -10.77 -13.13
N PHE A 104 -3.01 -10.11 -12.12
CA PHE A 104 -3.89 -10.66 -11.09
C PHE A 104 -5.21 -9.92 -11.19
N ASP A 105 -6.23 -10.59 -11.71
CA ASP A 105 -7.61 -10.08 -11.79
C ASP A 105 -8.35 -10.26 -10.46
N GLN A 106 -9.59 -9.75 -10.38
CA GLN A 106 -10.37 -9.84 -9.15
C GLN A 106 -10.50 -11.27 -8.58
N PRO A 107 -10.81 -12.33 -9.36
CA PRO A 107 -10.81 -13.70 -8.85
C PRO A 107 -9.46 -14.13 -8.26
N ALA A 108 -8.35 -13.84 -8.94
CA ALA A 108 -7.01 -14.15 -8.43
C ALA A 108 -6.70 -13.40 -7.14
N LEU A 109 -7.05 -12.11 -7.06
CA LEU A 109 -6.86 -11.28 -5.87
C LEU A 109 -7.70 -11.79 -4.69
N ALA A 110 -8.97 -12.13 -4.92
CA ALA A 110 -9.84 -12.69 -3.89
C ALA A 110 -9.31 -14.02 -3.35
N GLY A 111 -8.74 -14.86 -4.23
CA GLY A 111 -8.05 -16.09 -3.82
C GLY A 111 -6.88 -15.81 -2.89
N LEU A 112 -6.00 -14.88 -3.26
CA LEU A 112 -4.84 -14.50 -2.45
C LEU A 112 -5.22 -13.93 -1.08
N VAL A 113 -6.27 -13.09 -1.02
CA VAL A 113 -6.77 -12.54 0.25
C VAL A 113 -7.30 -13.67 1.14
N THR A 114 -8.10 -14.57 0.56
CA THR A 114 -8.63 -15.73 1.29
C THR A 114 -7.52 -16.62 1.84
N GLU A 115 -6.50 -16.91 1.04
CA GLU A 115 -5.33 -17.68 1.46
C GLU A 115 -4.56 -16.99 2.59
N ALA A 116 -4.37 -15.67 2.49
CA ALA A 116 -3.70 -14.88 3.52
C ALA A 116 -4.48 -14.84 4.84
N GLU A 117 -5.81 -14.70 4.78
CA GLU A 117 -6.70 -14.73 5.94
C GLU A 117 -6.65 -16.11 6.64
N GLN A 118 -6.71 -17.20 5.87
CA GLN A 118 -6.60 -18.56 6.42
C GLN A 118 -5.25 -18.79 7.09
N ALA A 119 -4.16 -18.34 6.47
CA ALA A 119 -2.82 -18.44 7.04
C ALA A 119 -2.71 -17.65 8.36
N ALA A 120 -3.27 -16.44 8.42
CA ALA A 120 -3.28 -15.62 9.64
C ALA A 120 -4.09 -16.28 10.77
N ILE A 121 -5.26 -16.85 10.46
CA ILE A 121 -6.08 -17.59 11.43
C ILE A 121 -5.28 -18.79 11.98
N GLN A 122 -4.64 -19.56 11.11
CA GLN A 122 -3.86 -20.73 11.52
C GLN A 122 -2.68 -20.36 12.42
N GLN A 123 -1.99 -19.25 12.11
CA GLN A 123 -0.90 -18.73 12.94
C GLN A 123 -1.39 -18.29 14.32
N ASN A 124 -2.54 -17.62 14.41
CA ASN A 124 -3.11 -17.18 15.68
C ASN A 124 -3.49 -18.38 16.57
N ILE A 125 -4.13 -19.40 15.99
CA ILE A 125 -4.45 -20.65 16.70
C ILE A 125 -3.18 -21.31 17.24
N ALA A 126 -2.12 -21.39 16.42
CA ALA A 126 -0.85 -21.97 16.83
C ALA A 126 -0.17 -21.18 17.97
N ALA A 127 -0.20 -19.84 17.90
CA ALA A 127 0.35 -18.97 18.93
C ALA A 127 -0.41 -19.08 20.28
N GLN A 128 -1.74 -19.19 20.24
CA GLN A 128 -2.58 -19.39 21.41
C GLN A 128 -2.33 -20.76 22.06
N ALA A 129 -2.24 -21.83 21.25
CA ALA A 129 -1.92 -23.17 21.73
C ALA A 129 -0.54 -23.24 22.40
N ALA A 130 0.47 -22.56 21.83
CA ALA A 130 1.81 -22.49 22.42
C ALA A 130 1.86 -21.72 23.75
N THR A 131 0.96 -20.75 23.93
CA THR A 131 0.86 -19.96 25.17
C THR A 131 0.14 -20.73 26.28
N ALA A 132 -0.82 -21.61 25.94
CA ALA A 132 -1.60 -22.40 26.90
C ALA A 132 -0.85 -23.58 27.54
N ILE A 133 0.34 -23.93 27.03
CA ILE A 133 1.18 -25.04 27.55
C ILE A 133 2.28 -24.53 28.51
N ARG A 134 2.41 -23.21 28.70
CA ARG A 134 3.28 -22.58 29.71
C ARG A 134 2.53 -22.30 31.00
#